data_AF-A0A9W8TS19-F1
#
_entry.id   AF-A0A9W8TS19-F1
#
_cell.length_a   1.000
_cell.length_b   1.000
_cell.length_c   1.000
_cell.angle_alpha   90.00
_cell.angle_beta   90.00
_cell.angle_gamma   90.00
#
_symmetry.space_group_name_H-M   'P 1'
#
loop_
_entity.id
_entity.type
_entity.pdbx_description
1 polymer ?
#
loop_
_entity_poly.entity_id
_entity_poly.type
_entity_poly.pdbx_seq_one_letter_code
_entity_poly.pdbx_strand_id
1 'polypeptide(L)'
;MLSLQRLAGDRFLLSFLLAFFLIYSIAVLYLHDACHRDPSSVFWQPEKALRLSYTAFRKEEARRFADRAEQREQIKWDNATAPRLCIGIASVSRHGISYLRDTLGSLLKGLEHIERRQIYITVFLAHTNQSEHEDSSARWLHNIVDSLPTYPEDDQLIELVRMLENDKSYPAHARKQKIDYSVLLGECAKVRPAYTVTLEDDIIALDGWYHRTLFALQTAVRKTKELGRDQCRYTLIVSIKLILATFRMPDSIPLRERLTQQCPVVLYLRIFYDSRLLGWNSEEWPYYFGYSLLVALSVVTLVSSVRRYFPAARQAISIELVLVICGICTPMVILLFFAAGRSCMLPKRPGVDLMQKYGCCLQGLAIPQRQITEHLLPLFHDTRDSHAAADTFLEDYANEHDELRWAVTPSLIQHVGGKSSHGVGDQVYGRITGDMPFNYDFERNDPAQLALEHLAYIDELQRHFVNASSPFTK
;
A
#
# COMPACT_ATOMS: atom_id res chain seq x y z
N MET A 1 -60.17 3.34 -31.08
CA MET A 1 -58.72 3.60 -31.29
C MET A 1 -57.98 3.99 -30.00
N LEU A 2 -58.46 4.97 -29.23
CA LEU A 2 -57.82 5.39 -27.96
C LEU A 2 -57.64 4.26 -26.92
N SER A 3 -58.60 3.34 -26.75
CA SER A 3 -58.49 2.24 -25.78
C SER A 3 -57.46 1.17 -26.20
N LEU A 4 -57.37 0.84 -27.49
CA LEU A 4 -56.41 -0.14 -28.03
C LEU A 4 -54.97 0.38 -27.97
N GLN A 5 -54.76 1.69 -28.22
CA GLN A 5 -53.45 2.32 -28.07
C GLN A 5 -52.99 2.37 -26.60
N ARG A 6 -53.91 2.61 -25.66
CA ARG A 6 -53.61 2.57 -24.22
C ARG A 6 -53.23 1.17 -23.75
N LEU A 7 -54.03 0.15 -24.14
CA LEU A 7 -53.73 -1.26 -23.87
C LEU A 7 -52.38 -1.73 -24.46
N ALA A 8 -52.03 -1.26 -25.66
CA ALA A 8 -50.74 -1.58 -26.28
C ALA A 8 -49.56 -0.91 -25.54
N GLY A 9 -49.72 0.34 -25.11
CA GLY A 9 -48.74 1.04 -24.26
C GLY A 9 -48.52 0.35 -22.91
N ASP A 10 -49.59 -0.06 -22.25
CA ASP A 10 -49.53 -0.77 -20.96
C ASP A 10 -48.82 -2.13 -21.10
N ARG A 11 -49.06 -2.87 -22.19
CA ARG A 11 -48.35 -4.12 -22.49
C ARG A 11 -46.86 -3.91 -22.74
N PHE A 12 -46.49 -2.82 -23.42
CA PHE A 12 -45.08 -2.49 -23.67
C PHE A 12 -44.36 -2.11 -22.37
N LEU A 13 -44.98 -1.25 -21.55
CA LEU A 13 -44.46 -0.87 -20.24
C LEU A 13 -44.25 -2.10 -19.35
N LEU A 14 -45.23 -3.00 -19.28
CA LEU A 14 -45.12 -4.25 -18.53
C LEU A 14 -43.98 -5.13 -19.06
N SER A 15 -43.89 -5.30 -20.38
CA SER A 15 -42.83 -6.11 -21.01
C SER A 15 -41.44 -5.53 -20.75
N PHE A 16 -41.30 -4.20 -20.80
CA PHE A 16 -40.08 -3.49 -20.45
C PHE A 16 -39.70 -3.72 -18.99
N LEU A 17 -40.64 -3.57 -18.06
CA LEU A 17 -40.39 -3.80 -16.64
C LEU A 17 -39.96 -5.24 -16.36
N LEU A 18 -40.63 -6.22 -16.95
CA LEU A 18 -40.26 -7.64 -16.82
C LEU A 18 -38.84 -7.89 -17.34
N ALA A 19 -38.49 -7.35 -18.51
CA ALA A 19 -37.15 -7.45 -19.07
C ALA A 19 -36.10 -6.76 -18.18
N PHE A 20 -36.41 -5.55 -17.67
CA PHE A 20 -35.53 -4.82 -16.77
C PHE A 20 -35.28 -5.60 -15.48
N PHE A 21 -36.32 -6.08 -14.81
CA PHE A 21 -36.16 -6.85 -13.57
C PHE A 21 -35.42 -8.17 -13.82
N LEU A 22 -35.65 -8.85 -14.94
CA LEU A 22 -34.88 -10.04 -15.31
C LEU A 22 -33.38 -9.73 -15.45
N ILE A 23 -33.03 -8.68 -16.21
CA ILE A 23 -31.64 -8.26 -16.39
C ILE A 23 -31.03 -7.79 -15.05
N TYR A 24 -31.78 -7.02 -14.27
CA TYR A 24 -31.36 -6.55 -12.95
C TYR A 24 -31.09 -7.72 -12.00
N SER A 25 -31.96 -8.74 -11.97
CA SER A 25 -31.76 -9.96 -11.17
C SER A 25 -30.53 -10.73 -11.62
N ILE A 26 -30.30 -10.87 -12.94
CA ILE A 26 -29.07 -11.49 -13.46
C ILE A 26 -27.83 -10.70 -13.01
N ALA A 27 -27.87 -9.37 -13.08
CA ALA A 27 -26.78 -8.51 -12.63
C ALA A 27 -26.53 -8.66 -11.13
N VAL A 28 -27.57 -8.70 -10.29
CA VAL A 28 -27.47 -8.93 -8.85
C VAL A 28 -26.82 -10.30 -8.57
N LEU A 29 -27.25 -11.35 -9.27
CA LEU A 29 -26.66 -12.70 -9.09
C LEU A 29 -25.20 -12.75 -9.53
N TYR A 30 -24.85 -12.08 -10.62
CA TYR A 30 -23.46 -11.95 -11.05
C TYR A 30 -22.62 -11.20 -10.01
N LEU A 31 -23.09 -10.05 -9.52
CA LEU A 31 -22.36 -9.25 -8.54
C LEU A 31 -22.25 -9.95 -7.18
N HIS A 32 -23.25 -10.75 -6.81
CA HIS A 32 -23.19 -11.61 -5.63
C HIS A 32 -21.99 -12.57 -5.65
N ASP A 33 -21.65 -13.10 -6.83
CA ASP A 33 -20.48 -13.97 -6.99
C ASP A 33 -19.20 -13.17 -7.25
N ALA A 34 -19.24 -12.13 -8.08
CA ALA A 34 -18.05 -11.37 -8.46
C ALA A 34 -17.49 -10.48 -7.33
N CYS A 35 -18.37 -9.89 -6.52
CA CYS A 35 -18.01 -8.88 -5.51
C CYS A 35 -17.93 -9.41 -4.08
N HIS A 36 -17.97 -10.74 -3.89
CA HIS A 36 -17.97 -11.35 -2.55
C HIS A 36 -16.70 -11.06 -1.72
N ARG A 37 -15.62 -10.59 -2.36
CA ARG A 37 -14.33 -10.24 -1.75
C ARG A 37 -14.12 -8.74 -1.52
N ASP A 38 -15.10 -7.91 -1.82
CA ASP A 38 -15.01 -6.48 -1.53
C ASP A 38 -15.71 -6.18 -0.19
N PRO A 39 -14.98 -5.77 0.87
CA PRO A 39 -15.57 -5.48 2.18
C PRO A 39 -16.50 -4.26 2.16
N SER A 40 -16.45 -3.42 1.11
CA SER A 40 -17.38 -2.31 0.89
C SER A 40 -18.66 -2.72 0.14
N SER A 41 -18.77 -3.99 -0.27
CA SER A 41 -19.92 -4.56 -0.97
C SER A 41 -20.96 -5.09 0.00
N VAL A 42 -22.25 -4.92 -0.32
CA VAL A 42 -23.36 -5.62 0.35
C VAL A 42 -23.28 -7.13 0.08
N PHE A 43 -22.61 -7.55 -0.99
CA PHE A 43 -22.40 -8.95 -1.34
C PHE A 43 -21.20 -9.61 -0.66
N TRP A 44 -20.50 -8.87 0.21
CA TRP A 44 -19.35 -9.35 0.98
C TRP A 44 -19.66 -10.65 1.73
N GLN A 45 -18.87 -11.69 1.48
CA GLN A 45 -18.98 -12.99 2.13
C GLN A 45 -17.68 -13.30 2.88
N PRO A 46 -17.58 -13.00 4.19
CA PRO A 46 -16.35 -13.14 4.95
C PRO A 46 -15.81 -14.58 4.90
N GLU A 47 -16.67 -15.60 5.02
CA GLU A 47 -16.25 -17.01 4.98
C GLU A 47 -15.54 -17.42 3.67
N LYS A 48 -15.91 -16.82 2.54
CA LYS A 48 -15.27 -17.08 1.24
C LYS A 48 -14.07 -16.19 1.01
N ALA A 49 -14.17 -14.92 1.38
CA ALA A 49 -13.14 -13.93 1.15
C ALA A 49 -11.93 -14.08 2.10
N LEU A 50 -12.14 -14.69 3.27
CA LEU A 50 -11.09 -15.01 4.25
C LEU A 50 -10.38 -16.34 3.97
N ARG A 51 -10.57 -16.95 2.79
CA ARG A 51 -9.81 -18.13 2.39
C ARG A 51 -8.38 -17.74 2.02
N LEU A 52 -7.48 -17.88 2.99
CA LEU A 52 -6.06 -17.51 2.90
C LEU A 52 -5.21 -18.55 2.16
N SER A 53 -5.63 -18.98 0.96
CA SER A 53 -4.96 -20.08 0.23
C SER A 53 -3.53 -19.75 -0.15
N TYR A 54 -3.26 -18.55 -0.66
CA TYR A 54 -1.93 -18.18 -1.12
C TYR A 54 -1.04 -17.80 0.08
N THR A 55 -1.59 -17.08 1.06
CA THR A 55 -0.88 -16.79 2.30
C THR A 55 -0.48 -18.06 3.05
N ALA A 56 -1.38 -19.05 3.17
CA ALA A 56 -1.06 -20.33 3.82
C ALA A 56 0.04 -21.09 3.07
N PHE A 57 0.00 -21.08 1.73
CA PHE A 57 1.06 -21.64 0.89
C PHE A 57 2.42 -20.98 1.18
N ARG A 58 2.48 -19.64 1.16
CA ARG A 58 3.72 -18.89 1.42
C ARG A 58 4.24 -19.04 2.85
N LYS A 59 3.35 -19.11 3.86
CA LYS A 59 3.72 -19.42 5.26
C LYS A 59 4.43 -20.77 5.37
N GLU A 60 3.90 -21.79 4.71
CA GLU A 60 4.51 -23.12 4.72
C GLU A 60 5.89 -23.12 4.05
N GLU A 61 6.05 -22.43 2.92
CA GLU A 61 7.37 -22.31 2.29
C GLU A 61 8.38 -21.53 3.14
N ALA A 62 7.92 -20.46 3.79
CA ALA A 62 8.71 -19.63 4.69
C ALA A 62 9.24 -20.44 5.88
N ARG A 63 8.38 -21.23 6.53
CA ARG A 63 8.75 -22.09 7.66
C ARG A 63 9.79 -23.12 7.26
N ARG A 64 9.58 -23.80 6.12
CA ARG A 64 10.56 -24.75 5.58
C ARG A 64 11.89 -24.08 5.27
N PHE A 65 11.89 -22.83 4.82
CA PHE A 65 13.12 -22.08 4.61
C PHE A 65 13.83 -21.81 5.95
N ALA A 66 13.11 -21.32 6.95
CA ALA A 66 13.66 -21.07 8.27
C ALA A 66 14.16 -22.35 8.97
N ASP A 67 13.48 -23.49 8.83
CA ASP A 67 13.94 -24.80 9.33
C ASP A 67 15.31 -25.19 8.75
N ARG A 68 15.54 -24.93 7.46
CA ARG A 68 16.86 -25.16 6.84
C ARG A 68 17.90 -24.17 7.35
N ALA A 69 17.50 -22.92 7.56
CA ALA A 69 18.37 -21.89 8.10
C ALA A 69 18.78 -22.17 9.55
N GLU A 70 17.97 -22.90 10.32
CA GLU A 70 18.35 -23.35 11.68
C GLU A 70 19.61 -24.23 11.67
N GLN A 71 19.80 -25.01 10.60
CA GLN A 71 20.88 -25.99 10.48
C GLN A 71 22.09 -25.46 9.72
N ARG A 72 21.92 -24.46 8.85
CA ARG A 72 22.95 -23.99 7.93
C ARG A 72 22.87 -22.49 7.72
N GLU A 73 24.03 -21.84 7.74
CA GLU A 73 24.15 -20.43 7.37
C GLU A 73 23.68 -20.19 5.93
N GLN A 74 22.86 -19.15 5.76
CA GLN A 74 22.35 -18.76 4.45
C GLN A 74 23.29 -17.77 3.78
N ILE A 75 23.21 -17.68 2.46
CA ILE A 75 23.97 -16.67 1.73
C ILE A 75 23.45 -15.28 2.13
N LYS A 76 24.40 -14.41 2.46
CA LYS A 76 24.18 -13.05 2.93
C LYS A 76 24.53 -12.02 1.86
N TRP A 77 24.39 -10.74 2.20
CA TRP A 77 24.80 -9.64 1.33
C TRP A 77 26.29 -9.72 0.99
N ASP A 78 26.63 -9.38 -0.25
CA ASP A 78 28.03 -9.25 -0.68
C ASP A 78 28.55 -7.84 -0.37
N ASN A 79 29.37 -7.73 0.67
CA ASN A 79 29.90 -6.46 1.15
C ASN A 79 30.91 -5.78 0.21
N ALA A 80 31.22 -6.39 -0.95
CA ALA A 80 32.02 -5.77 -1.98
C ALA A 80 31.35 -4.53 -2.61
N THR A 81 30.02 -4.48 -2.63
CA THR A 81 29.25 -3.36 -3.21
C THR A 81 28.08 -2.96 -2.34
N ALA A 82 27.69 -1.69 -2.38
CA ALA A 82 26.52 -1.21 -1.66
C ALA A 82 25.26 -2.01 -2.08
N PRO A 83 24.42 -2.45 -1.12
CA PRO A 83 23.26 -3.25 -1.44
C PRO A 83 22.24 -2.45 -2.26
N ARG A 84 21.50 -3.14 -3.12
CA ARG A 84 20.42 -2.53 -3.87
C ARG A 84 19.27 -2.13 -2.92
N LEU A 85 18.91 -3.03 -2.00
CA LEU A 85 17.92 -2.80 -0.96
C LEU A 85 18.51 -3.08 0.43
N CYS A 86 18.27 -2.17 1.38
CA CYS A 86 18.35 -2.50 2.81
C CYS A 86 16.94 -2.79 3.32
N ILE A 87 16.69 -3.97 3.87
CA ILE A 87 15.40 -4.32 4.49
C ILE A 87 15.56 -4.14 6.00
N GLY A 88 14.81 -3.19 6.57
CA GLY A 88 14.73 -2.97 8.01
C GLY A 88 13.42 -3.51 8.56
N ILE A 89 13.49 -4.41 9.53
CA ILE A 89 12.33 -5.06 10.16
C ILE A 89 12.36 -4.80 11.66
N ALA A 90 11.32 -4.16 12.20
CA ALA A 90 11.14 -4.03 13.65
C ALA A 90 10.29 -5.21 14.14
N SER A 91 10.69 -5.84 15.24
CA SER A 91 9.95 -6.95 15.83
C SER A 91 9.88 -6.81 17.34
N VAL A 92 8.70 -7.07 17.89
CA VAL A 92 8.42 -7.07 19.33
C VAL A 92 7.86 -8.42 19.73
N SER A 93 8.05 -8.81 21.00
CA SER A 93 7.60 -10.12 21.48
C SER A 93 6.08 -10.15 21.53
N ARG A 94 5.47 -11.24 21.06
CA ARG A 94 4.01 -11.45 21.09
C ARG A 94 3.60 -12.72 21.85
N HIS A 95 4.50 -13.22 22.71
CA HIS A 95 4.35 -14.37 23.60
C HIS A 95 3.62 -15.57 22.95
N GLY A 96 4.40 -16.45 22.33
CA GLY A 96 3.95 -17.76 21.83
C GLY A 96 3.62 -17.81 20.34
N ILE A 97 3.86 -16.74 19.57
CA ILE A 97 3.74 -16.71 18.11
C ILE A 97 4.91 -15.91 17.53
N SER A 98 5.78 -16.57 16.77
CA SER A 98 6.81 -15.88 15.98
C SER A 98 6.30 -15.57 14.57
N TYR A 99 5.93 -14.30 14.34
CA TYR A 99 5.62 -13.82 12.99
C TYR A 99 6.90 -13.56 12.17
N LEU A 100 7.96 -13.09 12.84
CA LEU A 100 9.24 -12.75 12.23
C LEU A 100 9.81 -13.90 11.40
N ARG A 101 9.65 -15.14 11.86
CA ARG A 101 10.06 -16.35 11.16
C ARG A 101 9.35 -16.53 9.81
N ASP A 102 8.04 -16.35 9.80
CA ASP A 102 7.20 -16.43 8.60
C ASP A 102 7.56 -15.27 7.64
N THR A 103 7.76 -14.06 8.16
CA THR A 103 8.18 -12.88 7.38
C THR A 103 9.53 -13.08 6.70
N LEU A 104 10.60 -13.35 7.45
CA LEU A 104 11.95 -13.52 6.89
C LEU A 104 12.03 -14.71 5.93
N GLY A 105 11.38 -15.82 6.29
CA GLY A 105 11.29 -16.98 5.41
C GLY A 105 10.62 -16.64 4.08
N SER A 106 9.52 -15.89 4.09
CA SER A 106 8.78 -15.52 2.87
C SER A 106 9.52 -14.49 2.00
N LEU A 107 10.30 -13.59 2.61
CA LEU A 107 11.12 -12.62 1.89
C LEU A 107 12.26 -13.29 1.12
N LEU A 108 12.82 -14.37 1.68
CA LEU A 108 14.02 -15.01 1.16
C LEU A 108 13.74 -16.24 0.31
N LYS A 109 12.63 -16.94 0.58
CA LYS A 109 12.24 -18.09 -0.20
C LYS A 109 11.92 -17.68 -1.63
N GLY A 110 12.67 -18.26 -2.56
CA GLY A 110 12.55 -18.05 -3.99
C GLY A 110 13.68 -17.18 -4.55
N LEU A 111 14.35 -16.37 -3.71
CA LEU A 111 15.44 -15.52 -4.17
C LEU A 111 16.65 -16.34 -4.63
N GLU A 112 17.12 -16.02 -5.83
CA GLU A 112 18.34 -16.58 -6.37
C GLU A 112 19.59 -15.93 -5.76
N HIS A 113 20.75 -16.57 -5.90
CA HIS A 113 22.01 -16.05 -5.34
C HIS A 113 22.34 -14.63 -5.80
N ILE A 114 22.01 -14.30 -7.06
CA ILE A 114 22.25 -12.99 -7.65
C ILE A 114 21.34 -11.90 -7.07
N GLU A 115 20.16 -12.28 -6.57
CA GLU A 115 19.23 -11.38 -5.88
C GLU A 115 19.61 -11.23 -4.41
N ARG A 116 19.79 -12.34 -3.68
CA ARG A 116 20.09 -12.33 -2.24
C ARG A 116 21.34 -11.53 -1.89
N ARG A 117 22.37 -11.59 -2.74
CA ARG A 117 23.63 -10.83 -2.56
C ARG A 117 23.46 -9.32 -2.68
N GLN A 118 22.35 -8.83 -3.22
CA GLN A 118 22.05 -7.41 -3.37
C GLN A 118 21.12 -6.86 -2.26
N ILE A 119 20.79 -7.68 -1.27
CA ILE A 119 19.86 -7.34 -0.21
C ILE A 119 20.61 -7.39 1.12
N TYR A 120 20.61 -6.31 1.87
CA TYR A 120 21.07 -6.30 3.25
C TYR A 120 19.85 -6.36 4.18
N ILE A 121 19.84 -7.27 5.14
CA ILE A 121 18.72 -7.48 6.08
C ILE A 121 19.16 -7.11 7.48
N THR A 122 18.50 -6.12 8.07
CA THR A 122 18.65 -5.74 9.48
C THR A 122 17.35 -5.97 10.22
N VAL A 123 17.42 -6.65 11.35
CA VAL A 123 16.25 -6.94 12.19
C VAL A 123 16.49 -6.34 13.56
N PHE A 124 15.60 -5.42 13.96
CA PHE A 124 15.65 -4.82 15.27
C PHE A 124 14.63 -5.49 16.20
N LEU A 125 15.14 -6.27 17.16
CA LEU A 125 14.34 -6.77 18.27
C LEU A 125 14.15 -5.60 19.24
N ALA A 126 12.99 -4.93 19.14
CA ALA A 126 12.75 -3.62 19.70
C ALA A 126 12.40 -3.67 21.19
N HIS A 127 13.33 -4.20 21.98
CA HIS A 127 13.29 -4.25 23.44
C HIS A 127 14.61 -3.74 24.01
N THR A 128 14.56 -2.99 25.12
CA THR A 128 15.77 -2.61 25.85
C THR A 128 16.59 -3.83 26.29
N ASN A 129 15.92 -4.95 26.58
CA ASN A 129 16.54 -6.26 26.74
C ASN A 129 16.07 -7.22 25.64
N GLN A 130 16.89 -7.41 24.61
CA GLN A 130 16.52 -8.23 23.44
C GLN A 130 16.28 -9.71 23.76
N SER A 131 16.80 -10.22 24.87
CA SER A 131 16.58 -11.61 25.30
C SER A 131 15.11 -11.90 25.63
N GLU A 132 14.28 -10.87 25.80
CA GLU A 132 12.83 -11.00 26.01
C GLU A 132 12.10 -11.44 24.74
N HIS A 133 12.70 -11.24 23.57
CA HIS A 133 12.12 -11.70 22.32
C HIS A 133 12.36 -13.20 22.12
N GLU A 134 11.30 -13.93 21.77
CA GLU A 134 11.31 -15.40 21.61
C GLU A 134 12.32 -15.92 20.56
N ASP A 135 12.70 -15.08 19.59
CA ASP A 135 13.58 -15.43 18.48
C ASP A 135 15.02 -14.95 18.68
N SER A 136 15.31 -14.24 19.78
CA SER A 136 16.62 -13.63 20.05
C SER A 136 17.78 -14.63 20.05
N SER A 137 17.53 -15.84 20.55
CA SER A 137 18.51 -16.93 20.61
C SER A 137 18.40 -17.93 19.46
N ALA A 138 17.45 -17.75 18.54
CA ALA A 138 17.16 -18.73 17.51
C ALA A 138 18.21 -18.69 16.39
N ARG A 139 18.84 -19.83 16.07
CA ARG A 139 19.96 -19.86 15.11
C ARG A 139 19.52 -19.47 13.71
N TRP A 140 18.30 -19.84 13.31
CA TRP A 140 17.76 -19.47 12.01
C TRP A 140 17.80 -17.95 11.78
N LEU A 141 17.59 -17.12 12.82
CA LEU A 141 17.62 -15.66 12.72
C LEU A 141 19.05 -15.19 12.42
N HIS A 142 20.02 -15.59 13.25
CA HIS A 142 21.45 -15.26 13.10
C HIS A 142 22.05 -15.74 11.77
N ASN A 143 21.56 -16.88 11.27
CA ASN A 143 21.99 -17.46 9.99
C ASN A 143 21.42 -16.74 8.76
N ILE A 144 20.40 -15.91 8.94
CA ILE A 144 19.70 -15.20 7.85
C ILE A 144 20.10 -13.74 7.76
N VAL A 145 20.09 -13.03 8.90
CA VAL A 145 20.22 -11.58 8.95
C VAL A 145 21.67 -11.13 8.81
N ASP A 146 21.85 -9.96 8.23
CA ASP A 146 23.16 -9.32 8.10
C ASP A 146 23.51 -8.51 9.37
N SER A 147 22.50 -7.99 10.08
CA SER A 147 22.69 -7.29 11.37
C SER A 147 21.49 -7.42 12.32
N LEU A 148 21.78 -7.38 13.62
CA LEU A 148 20.83 -7.31 14.74
C LEU A 148 21.23 -6.11 15.64
N PRO A 149 20.84 -4.88 15.28
CA PRO A 149 21.18 -3.70 16.09
C PRO A 149 20.52 -3.73 17.47
N THR A 150 21.12 -2.98 18.40
CA THR A 150 20.52 -2.62 19.69
C THR A 150 20.25 -1.12 19.73
N TYR A 151 19.57 -0.63 20.76
CA TYR A 151 19.55 0.81 21.02
C TYR A 151 20.99 1.34 21.21
N PRO A 152 21.25 2.61 20.83
CA PRO A 152 22.52 3.27 21.11
C PRO A 152 22.89 3.21 22.60
N GLU A 153 24.19 3.12 22.90
CA GLU A 153 24.73 3.16 24.27
C GLU A 153 24.59 4.56 24.88
N ASP A 154 23.36 4.93 25.23
CA ASP A 154 22.98 6.18 25.89
C ASP A 154 22.02 5.85 27.04
N ASP A 155 22.49 6.00 28.28
CA ASP A 155 21.75 5.67 29.49
C ASP A 155 20.41 6.43 29.59
N GLN A 156 20.36 7.69 29.14
CA GLN A 156 19.12 8.48 29.18
C GLN A 156 18.10 7.97 28.17
N LEU A 157 18.57 7.62 26.98
CA LEU A 157 17.71 7.04 25.95
C LEU A 157 17.20 5.66 26.38
N ILE A 158 18.07 4.79 26.91
CA ILE A 158 17.71 3.44 27.35
C ILE A 158 16.65 3.52 28.46
N GLU A 159 16.82 4.40 29.44
CA GLU A 159 15.82 4.57 30.50
C GLU A 159 14.49 5.13 29.96
N LEU A 160 14.55 6.08 29.02
CA LEU A 160 13.35 6.58 28.34
C LEU A 160 12.61 5.44 27.61
N VAL A 161 13.31 4.64 26.80
CA VAL A 161 12.69 3.53 26.08
C VAL A 161 12.09 2.52 27.06
N ARG A 162 12.80 2.17 28.13
CA ARG A 162 12.29 1.27 29.18
C ARG A 162 11.00 1.79 29.81
N MET A 163 10.90 3.10 30.06
CA MET A 163 9.64 3.69 30.53
C MET A 163 8.52 3.55 29.48
N LEU A 164 8.81 3.84 28.21
CA LEU A 164 7.83 3.75 27.11
C LEU A 164 7.39 2.30 26.82
N GLU A 165 8.26 1.31 27.00
CA GLU A 165 7.95 -0.13 26.88
C GLU A 165 6.93 -0.60 27.92
N ASN A 166 7.08 -0.08 29.14
CA ASN A 166 6.22 -0.43 30.27
C ASN A 166 4.88 0.32 30.23
N ASP A 167 4.85 1.53 29.67
CA ASP A 167 3.62 2.29 29.46
C ASP A 167 2.81 1.74 28.28
N LYS A 168 1.61 1.23 28.57
CA LYS A 168 0.68 0.68 27.56
C LYS A 168 -0.19 1.74 26.89
N SER A 169 0.07 3.02 27.13
CA SER A 169 -0.65 4.12 26.49
C SER A 169 -0.27 4.25 25.01
N TYR A 170 -1.24 4.66 24.19
CA TYR A 170 -1.00 4.93 22.77
C TYR A 170 0.11 5.98 22.55
N PRO A 171 0.18 7.12 23.29
CA PRO A 171 1.27 8.08 23.13
C PRO A 171 2.66 7.50 23.41
N ALA A 172 2.78 6.62 24.41
CA ALA A 172 4.04 5.96 24.70
C ALA A 172 4.48 5.03 23.57
N HIS A 173 3.54 4.21 23.07
CA HIS A 173 3.78 3.37 21.90
C HIS A 173 4.19 4.20 20.67
N ALA A 174 3.44 5.25 20.35
CA ALA A 174 3.70 6.14 19.22
C ALA A 174 5.10 6.77 19.29
N ARG A 175 5.51 7.19 20.49
CA ARG A 175 6.85 7.75 20.73
C ARG A 175 7.95 6.69 20.60
N LYS A 176 7.78 5.52 21.22
CA LYS A 176 8.74 4.41 21.13
C LYS A 176 8.93 3.96 19.69
N GLN A 177 7.84 3.78 18.96
CA GLN A 177 7.89 3.33 17.57
C GLN A 177 8.77 4.26 16.72
N LYS A 178 8.69 5.59 16.91
CA LYS A 178 9.57 6.54 16.21
C LYS A 178 11.05 6.36 16.55
N ILE A 179 11.36 6.09 17.82
CA ILE A 179 12.73 5.75 18.25
C ILE A 179 13.19 4.46 17.55
N ASP A 180 12.34 3.42 17.53
CA ASP A 180 12.66 2.13 16.90
C ASP A 180 12.96 2.27 15.41
N TYR A 181 12.16 3.08 14.70
CA TYR A 181 12.42 3.40 13.30
C TYR A 181 13.73 4.18 13.11
N SER A 182 14.09 5.08 14.01
CA SER A 182 15.38 5.79 13.92
C SER A 182 16.58 4.82 13.99
N VAL A 183 16.49 3.75 14.78
CA VAL A 183 17.53 2.70 14.86
C VAL A 183 17.61 1.96 13.53
N LEU A 184 16.49 1.45 13.01
CA LEU A 184 16.45 0.71 11.74
C LEU A 184 16.94 1.52 10.55
N LEU A 185 16.43 2.76 10.41
CA LEU A 185 16.83 3.66 9.34
C LEU A 185 18.31 4.04 9.47
N GLY A 186 18.80 4.19 10.70
CA GLY A 186 20.20 4.48 11.00
C GLY A 186 21.12 3.33 10.59
N GLU A 187 20.75 2.09 10.90
CA GLU A 187 21.51 0.91 10.46
C GLU A 187 21.53 0.78 8.94
N CYS A 188 20.38 0.94 8.28
CA CYS A 188 20.34 0.91 6.83
C CYS A 188 21.20 2.02 6.21
N ALA A 189 21.25 3.20 6.81
CA ALA A 189 22.04 4.30 6.28
C ALA A 189 23.55 4.03 6.26
N LYS A 190 24.08 3.22 7.19
CA LYS A 190 25.50 2.86 7.27
C LYS A 190 25.99 2.11 6.02
N VAL A 191 25.15 1.26 5.43
CA VAL A 191 25.51 0.45 4.26
C VAL A 191 25.23 1.15 2.93
N ARG A 192 24.70 2.39 2.96
CA ARG A 192 24.43 3.26 1.80
C ARG A 192 23.68 2.53 0.67
N PRO A 193 22.52 1.92 0.95
CA PRO A 193 21.76 1.21 -0.06
C PRO A 193 21.25 2.17 -1.15
N ALA A 194 20.75 1.64 -2.27
CA ALA A 194 20.00 2.50 -3.18
C ALA A 194 18.61 2.86 -2.62
N TYR A 195 17.95 1.91 -1.96
CA TYR A 195 16.67 2.09 -1.28
C TYR A 195 16.64 1.34 0.04
N THR A 196 15.91 1.89 1.01
CA THR A 196 15.60 1.25 2.29
C THR A 196 14.13 0.81 2.27
N VAL A 197 13.88 -0.46 2.51
CA VAL A 197 12.54 -1.04 2.63
C VAL A 197 12.24 -1.25 4.11
N THR A 198 11.26 -0.54 4.64
CA THR A 198 10.78 -0.76 6.01
C THR A 198 9.63 -1.76 6.00
N LEU A 199 9.74 -2.79 6.83
CA LEU A 199 8.72 -3.83 6.99
C LEU A 199 8.38 -4.03 8.48
N GLU A 200 7.17 -4.52 8.74
CA GLU A 200 6.80 -5.08 10.04
C GLU A 200 7.09 -6.60 10.06
N ASP A 201 7.09 -7.17 11.26
CA ASP A 201 7.40 -8.59 11.52
C ASP A 201 6.25 -9.55 11.20
N ASP A 202 5.09 -9.05 10.81
CA ASP A 202 3.86 -9.81 10.58
C ASP A 202 3.33 -9.66 9.14
N ILE A 203 4.25 -9.76 8.19
CA ILE A 203 3.95 -9.77 6.75
C ILE A 203 4.31 -11.10 6.09
N ILE A 204 3.69 -11.36 4.94
CA ILE A 204 4.07 -12.44 4.02
C ILE A 204 4.32 -11.83 2.65
N ALA A 205 5.49 -12.12 2.09
CA ALA A 205 5.86 -11.64 0.76
C ALA A 205 5.39 -12.56 -0.37
N LEU A 206 4.95 -11.93 -1.45
CA LEU A 206 4.67 -12.57 -2.73
C LEU A 206 5.94 -13.18 -3.31
N ASP A 207 5.85 -14.34 -3.98
CA ASP A 207 6.94 -14.81 -4.81
C ASP A 207 7.26 -13.79 -5.92
N GLY A 208 8.55 -13.52 -6.13
CA GLY A 208 9.02 -12.46 -7.01
C GLY A 208 8.83 -11.02 -6.49
N TRP A 209 8.53 -10.80 -5.20
CA TRP A 209 8.36 -9.45 -4.64
C TRP A 209 9.56 -8.52 -4.92
N TYR A 210 10.78 -9.06 -4.91
CA TYR A 210 12.02 -8.29 -5.05
C TYR A 210 12.12 -7.59 -6.40
N HIS A 211 12.07 -8.35 -7.50
CA HIS A 211 12.18 -7.78 -8.85
C HIS A 211 11.01 -6.86 -9.17
N ARG A 212 9.79 -7.19 -8.70
CA ARG A 212 8.60 -6.33 -8.83
C ARG A 212 8.78 -5.00 -8.10
N THR A 213 9.37 -5.02 -6.90
CA THR A 213 9.68 -3.81 -6.14
C THR A 213 10.67 -2.94 -6.90
N LEU A 214 11.75 -3.51 -7.42
CA LEU A 214 12.74 -2.76 -8.21
C LEU A 214 12.14 -2.14 -9.48
N PHE A 215 11.34 -2.91 -10.21
CA PHE A 215 10.64 -2.42 -11.39
C PHE A 215 9.65 -1.30 -11.05
N ALA A 216 8.91 -1.45 -9.95
CA ALA A 216 7.97 -0.44 -9.48
C ALA A 216 8.69 0.84 -9.04
N LEU A 217 9.84 0.74 -8.38
CA LEU A 217 10.68 1.89 -8.01
C LEU A 217 11.18 2.64 -9.26
N GLN A 218 11.67 1.92 -10.28
CA GLN A 218 12.06 2.54 -11.55
C GLN A 218 10.88 3.23 -12.23
N THR A 219 9.70 2.61 -12.20
CA THR A 219 8.47 3.19 -12.75
C THR A 219 8.04 4.44 -11.99
N ALA A 220 8.11 4.43 -10.66
CA ALA A 220 7.81 5.58 -9.81
C ALA A 220 8.74 6.76 -10.13
N VAL A 221 10.05 6.50 -10.28
CA VAL A 221 11.03 7.52 -10.69
C VAL A 221 10.68 8.08 -12.07
N ARG A 222 10.38 7.22 -13.05
CA ARG A 222 10.00 7.68 -14.40
C ARG A 222 8.73 8.54 -14.38
N LYS A 223 7.65 8.07 -13.73
CA LYS A 223 6.39 8.82 -13.64
C LYS A 223 6.57 10.15 -12.89
N THR A 224 7.45 10.18 -11.89
CA THR A 224 7.80 11.42 -11.17
C THR A 224 8.47 12.45 -12.10
N LYS A 225 9.36 12.02 -12.99
CA LYS A 225 9.94 12.88 -14.03
C LYS A 225 8.89 13.38 -15.01
N GLU A 226 7.97 12.52 -15.43
CA GLU A 226 6.86 12.89 -16.34
C GLU A 226 5.93 13.95 -15.73
N LEU A 227 5.80 13.97 -14.40
CA LEU A 227 5.08 15.02 -13.66
C LEU A 227 5.88 16.34 -13.53
N GLY A 228 7.10 16.42 -14.06
CA GLY A 228 8.00 17.57 -13.88
C GLY A 228 8.46 17.75 -12.44
N ARG A 229 8.44 16.65 -11.66
CA ARG A 229 8.75 16.61 -10.23
C ARG A 229 10.08 15.89 -10.00
N ASP A 230 11.08 16.14 -10.84
CA ASP A 230 12.46 15.66 -10.67
C ASP A 230 13.50 16.80 -10.57
N GLN A 231 13.11 18.05 -10.85
CA GLN A 231 13.97 19.23 -10.81
C GLN A 231 13.75 20.07 -9.54
N CYS A 232 14.81 20.34 -8.78
CA CYS A 232 14.71 21.21 -7.60
C CYS A 232 14.33 22.64 -8.00
N ARG A 233 13.21 23.13 -7.44
CA ARG A 233 12.80 24.51 -7.59
C ARG A 233 13.43 25.32 -6.47
N TYR A 234 14.18 26.34 -6.86
CA TYR A 234 14.69 27.35 -5.93
C TYR A 234 13.67 28.47 -5.85
N THR A 235 13.03 28.62 -4.69
CA THR A 235 12.13 29.76 -4.45
C THR A 235 12.91 30.81 -3.65
N LEU A 236 12.99 32.02 -4.19
CA LEU A 236 13.60 33.16 -3.50
C LEU A 236 12.64 33.62 -2.40
N ILE A 237 13.00 33.40 -1.13
CA ILE A 237 12.25 34.00 -0.03
C ILE A 237 12.69 35.45 0.06
N VAL A 238 11.94 36.35 -0.58
CA VAL A 238 11.97 37.76 -0.22
C VAL A 238 10.89 37.97 0.83
N SER A 239 11.23 37.78 2.10
CA SER A 239 10.34 38.10 3.21
C SER A 239 9.89 39.57 3.08
N ILE A 240 8.60 39.83 2.91
CA ILE A 240 8.02 41.19 2.85
C ILE A 240 8.36 42.00 4.13
N LYS A 241 8.60 41.31 5.27
CA LYS A 241 9.14 41.93 6.49
C LYS A 241 10.54 42.54 6.33
N LEU A 242 11.36 42.03 5.40
CA LEU A 242 12.71 42.55 5.12
C LEU A 242 12.68 43.73 4.14
N ILE A 243 11.67 43.80 3.25
CA ILE A 243 11.49 44.95 2.34
C ILE A 243 10.98 46.18 3.10
N LEU A 244 10.18 46.00 4.15
CA LEU A 244 9.63 47.12 4.94
C LEU A 244 10.51 47.55 6.12
N ALA A 245 11.54 46.78 6.48
CA ALA A 245 12.50 47.13 7.51
C ALA A 245 13.85 47.51 6.87
N THR A 246 14.04 48.82 6.72
CA THR A 246 15.32 49.52 6.54
C THR A 246 16.01 49.48 5.16
N PHE A 247 16.12 50.68 4.58
CA PHE A 247 17.14 51.10 3.63
C PHE A 247 18.56 50.93 4.24
N ARG A 248 19.07 49.70 4.28
CA ARG A 248 20.51 49.39 4.36
C ARG A 248 20.71 47.89 4.17
N MET A 249 21.07 47.47 2.96
CA MET A 249 21.53 46.11 2.70
C MET A 249 22.97 45.97 3.23
N PRO A 250 23.27 44.99 4.09
CA PRO A 250 24.64 44.58 4.34
C PRO A 250 25.14 43.75 3.14
N ASP A 251 26.23 44.20 2.53
CA ASP A 251 26.99 43.41 1.57
C ASP A 251 27.66 42.24 2.32
N SER A 252 27.07 41.03 2.27
CA SER A 252 27.72 39.69 2.46
C SER A 252 26.87 38.64 3.19
N ILE A 253 25.63 38.39 2.75
CA ILE A 253 24.95 37.11 3.08
C ILE A 253 24.97 36.22 1.82
N PRO A 254 25.64 35.05 1.82
CA PRO A 254 25.74 34.20 0.65
C PRO A 254 24.35 33.76 0.15
N LEU A 255 24.15 33.75 -1.18
CA LEU A 255 22.87 33.45 -1.84
C LEU A 255 22.24 32.11 -1.41
N ARG A 256 23.07 31.18 -0.91
CA ARG A 256 22.69 29.84 -0.46
C ARG A 256 21.77 29.83 0.76
N GLU A 257 21.80 30.86 1.61
CA GLU A 257 20.92 30.98 2.78
C GLU A 257 19.53 31.58 2.46
N ARG A 258 19.32 32.06 1.23
CA ARG A 258 18.08 32.77 0.81
C ARG A 258 17.14 31.94 -0.08
N LEU A 259 17.55 30.74 -0.45
CA LEU A 259 16.79 29.86 -1.33
C LEU A 259 16.31 28.65 -0.53
N THR A 260 15.00 28.48 -0.38
CA THR A 260 14.47 27.17 -0.06
C THR A 260 14.55 26.31 -1.32
N GLN A 261 15.38 25.28 -1.25
CA GLN A 261 15.49 24.27 -2.29
C GLN A 261 14.37 23.27 -2.07
N GLN A 262 13.26 23.42 -2.78
CA GLN A 262 12.21 22.41 -2.79
C GLN A 262 12.53 21.44 -3.93
N CYS A 263 13.35 20.45 -3.61
CA CYS A 263 13.56 19.32 -4.48
C CYS A 263 12.26 18.52 -4.53
N PRO A 264 11.82 18.12 -5.72
CA PRO A 264 10.65 17.28 -5.82
C PRO A 264 11.09 15.87 -5.45
N VAL A 265 10.42 15.33 -4.44
CA VAL A 265 10.88 14.16 -3.75
C VAL A 265 9.78 13.11 -3.84
N VAL A 266 10.17 11.92 -4.27
CA VAL A 266 9.39 10.73 -3.98
C VAL A 266 9.75 10.39 -2.55
N LEU A 267 8.80 10.56 -1.64
CA LEU A 267 9.02 10.16 -0.26
C LEU A 267 9.22 8.64 -0.20
N TYR A 268 8.31 7.88 -0.81
CA TYR A 268 8.44 6.43 -0.92
C TYR A 268 7.53 5.83 -1.99
N LEU A 269 7.78 4.55 -2.28
CA LEU A 269 6.86 3.63 -2.93
C LEU A 269 6.27 2.67 -1.90
N ARG A 270 4.95 2.61 -1.80
CA ARG A 270 4.25 1.56 -1.06
C ARG A 270 4.27 0.27 -1.86
N ILE A 271 4.83 -0.78 -1.25
CA ILE A 271 4.68 -2.16 -1.74
C ILE A 271 3.50 -2.88 -1.08
N PHE A 272 2.85 -2.19 -0.15
CA PHE A 272 1.68 -2.63 0.60
C PHE A 272 0.70 -1.48 0.82
N TYR A 273 -0.60 -1.78 0.80
CA TYR A 273 -1.63 -0.88 1.30
C TYR A 273 -2.86 -1.67 1.74
N ASP A 274 -3.60 -1.13 2.70
CA ASP A 274 -4.86 -1.71 3.15
C ASP A 274 -5.98 -1.43 2.13
N SER A 275 -6.42 -2.48 1.43
CA SER A 275 -7.49 -2.38 0.42
C SER A 275 -8.85 -2.01 1.03
N ARG A 276 -9.05 -2.22 2.34
CA ARG A 276 -10.29 -1.90 3.06
C ARG A 276 -10.53 -0.39 3.14
N LEU A 277 -9.47 0.41 3.09
CA LEU A 277 -9.54 1.88 3.10
C LEU A 277 -9.92 2.47 1.74
N LEU A 278 -9.93 1.66 0.67
CA LEU A 278 -10.31 2.08 -0.67
C LEU A 278 -11.82 1.95 -0.94
N GLY A 279 -12.63 1.87 0.10
CA GLY A 279 -14.10 1.80 0.02
C GLY A 279 -14.76 3.09 -0.48
N TRP A 280 -16.09 3.17 -0.35
CA TRP A 280 -16.85 4.39 -0.61
C TRP A 280 -16.61 5.44 0.49
N ASN A 281 -15.49 6.17 0.38
CA ASN A 281 -15.08 7.17 1.36
C ASN A 281 -15.97 8.42 1.35
N SER A 282 -16.39 8.89 2.53
CA SER A 282 -17.33 10.02 2.69
C SER A 282 -16.78 11.34 2.15
N GLU A 283 -15.46 11.52 2.13
CA GLU A 283 -14.83 12.78 1.70
C GLU A 283 -14.95 12.96 0.17
N GLU A 284 -15.25 11.89 -0.57
CA GLU A 284 -15.42 11.91 -2.03
C GLU A 284 -16.90 11.99 -2.47
N TRP A 285 -17.84 12.20 -1.54
CA TRP A 285 -19.27 12.30 -1.85
C TRP A 285 -19.62 13.27 -3.00
N PRO A 286 -18.96 14.44 -3.17
CA PRO A 286 -19.29 15.34 -4.28
C PRO A 286 -19.01 14.72 -5.65
N TYR A 287 -17.96 13.90 -5.76
CA TYR A 287 -17.65 13.17 -6.98
C TYR A 287 -18.69 12.09 -7.24
N TYR A 288 -19.04 11.30 -6.22
CA TYR A 288 -20.05 10.24 -6.34
C TYR A 288 -21.41 10.81 -6.77
N PHE A 289 -21.82 11.90 -6.14
CA PHE A 289 -23.05 12.61 -6.48
C PHE A 289 -22.97 13.19 -7.90
N GLY A 290 -21.86 13.85 -8.24
CA GLY A 290 -21.66 14.44 -9.57
C GLY A 290 -21.73 13.41 -10.70
N TYR A 291 -21.05 12.27 -10.56
CA TYR A 291 -21.13 11.18 -11.55
C TYR A 291 -22.51 10.53 -11.61
N SER A 292 -23.16 10.33 -10.46
CA SER A 292 -24.53 9.79 -10.41
C SER A 292 -25.53 10.73 -11.12
N LEU A 293 -25.41 12.04 -10.89
CA LEU A 293 -26.20 13.05 -11.55
C LEU A 293 -25.92 13.09 -13.05
N LEU A 294 -24.65 13.01 -13.46
CA LEU A 294 -24.26 12.96 -14.86
C LEU A 294 -24.88 11.75 -15.58
N VAL A 295 -24.85 10.57 -14.96
CA VAL A 295 -25.49 9.36 -15.49
C VAL A 295 -27.00 9.56 -15.61
N ALA A 296 -27.66 10.08 -14.57
CA ALA A 296 -29.09 10.36 -14.58
C ALA A 296 -29.49 11.34 -15.70
N LEU A 297 -28.77 12.45 -15.84
CA LEU A 297 -28.99 13.45 -16.90
C LEU A 297 -28.71 12.87 -18.28
N SER A 298 -27.68 12.04 -18.43
CA SER A 298 -27.35 11.38 -19.70
C SER A 298 -28.47 10.43 -20.12
N VAL A 299 -29.06 9.67 -19.19
CA VAL A 299 -30.22 8.81 -19.48
C VAL A 299 -31.45 9.63 -19.85
N VAL A 300 -31.77 10.69 -19.09
CA VAL A 300 -32.92 11.57 -19.39
C VAL A 300 -32.78 12.20 -20.78
N THR A 301 -31.60 12.74 -21.10
CA THR A 301 -31.34 13.37 -22.40
C THR A 301 -31.37 12.35 -23.54
N LEU A 302 -30.81 11.16 -23.35
CA LEU A 302 -30.84 10.08 -24.34
C LEU A 302 -32.28 9.64 -24.64
N VAL A 303 -33.05 9.29 -23.62
CA VAL A 303 -34.44 8.82 -23.79
C VAL A 303 -35.33 9.91 -24.40
N SER A 304 -35.17 11.16 -23.95
CA SER A 304 -35.90 12.31 -24.49
C SER A 304 -35.53 12.59 -25.95
N SER A 305 -34.26 12.47 -26.30
CA SER A 305 -33.77 12.65 -27.68
C SER A 305 -34.28 11.54 -28.59
N VAL A 306 -34.22 10.27 -28.15
CA VAL A 306 -34.75 9.15 -28.92
C VAL A 306 -36.24 9.34 -29.18
N ARG A 307 -37.01 9.75 -28.17
CA ARG A 307 -38.44 10.08 -28.31
C ARG A 307 -38.70 11.29 -29.23
N ARG A 308 -37.78 12.26 -29.30
CA ARG A 308 -37.92 13.48 -30.12
C ARG A 308 -37.59 13.21 -31.59
N TYR A 309 -36.50 12.49 -31.87
CA TYR A 309 -35.95 12.35 -33.21
C TYR A 309 -36.44 11.10 -33.95
N PHE A 310 -36.94 10.08 -33.25
CA PHE A 310 -37.45 8.85 -33.88
C PHE A 310 -38.98 8.73 -33.73
N PRO A 311 -39.77 9.04 -34.78
CA PRO A 311 -41.23 9.01 -34.72
C PRO A 311 -41.80 7.64 -34.34
N ALA A 312 -41.15 6.55 -34.79
CA ALA A 312 -41.52 5.18 -34.43
C ALA A 312 -41.35 4.92 -32.92
N ALA A 313 -40.29 5.47 -32.31
CA ALA A 313 -40.03 5.33 -30.87
C ALA A 313 -40.99 6.18 -30.02
N ARG A 314 -41.55 7.27 -30.56
CA ARG A 314 -42.53 8.12 -29.84
C ARG A 314 -43.80 7.36 -29.44
N GLN A 315 -44.20 6.35 -30.22
CA GLN A 315 -45.37 5.52 -29.91
C GLN A 315 -45.06 4.46 -28.84
N ALA A 316 -43.83 3.95 -28.79
CA ALA A 316 -43.40 2.93 -27.82
C ALA A 316 -42.93 3.52 -26.48
N ILE A 317 -42.19 4.64 -26.51
CA ILE A 317 -41.62 5.28 -25.32
C ILE A 317 -42.62 6.26 -24.72
N SER A 318 -43.62 5.79 -23.98
CA SER A 318 -44.61 6.67 -23.34
C SER A 318 -44.00 7.59 -22.27
N ILE A 319 -44.72 8.64 -21.85
CA ILE A 319 -44.22 9.55 -20.79
C ILE A 319 -44.06 8.80 -19.47
N GLU A 320 -44.98 7.88 -19.17
CA GLU A 320 -44.92 7.00 -18.01
C GLU A 320 -43.66 6.14 -18.04
N LEU A 321 -43.31 5.58 -19.20
CA LEU A 321 -42.07 4.82 -19.36
C LEU A 321 -40.83 5.69 -19.16
N VAL A 322 -40.82 6.94 -19.64
CA VAL A 322 -39.71 7.87 -19.36
C VAL A 322 -39.57 8.13 -17.85
N LEU A 323 -40.69 8.37 -17.15
CA LEU A 323 -40.69 8.59 -15.71
C LEU A 323 -40.23 7.34 -14.94
N VAL A 324 -40.62 6.14 -15.38
CA VAL A 324 -40.17 4.87 -14.79
C VAL A 324 -38.67 4.65 -15.02
N ILE A 325 -38.18 4.84 -16.25
CA ILE A 325 -36.75 4.70 -16.56
C ILE A 325 -35.93 5.66 -15.70
N CYS A 326 -36.30 6.94 -15.69
CA CYS A 326 -35.52 7.98 -15.03
C CYS A 326 -35.68 7.97 -13.50
N GLY A 327 -36.88 7.70 -12.99
CA GLY A 327 -37.22 7.78 -11.58
C GLY A 327 -37.11 6.47 -10.80
N ILE A 328 -37.05 5.31 -11.48
CA ILE A 328 -36.97 4.00 -10.83
C ILE A 328 -35.76 3.21 -11.35
N CYS A 329 -35.70 2.91 -12.66
CA CYS A 329 -34.67 2.03 -13.20
C CYS A 329 -33.26 2.61 -13.03
N THR A 330 -33.06 3.88 -13.37
CA THR A 330 -31.74 4.53 -13.27
C THR A 330 -31.27 4.62 -11.81
N PRO A 331 -32.07 5.10 -10.83
CA PRO A 331 -31.71 5.03 -9.42
C PRO A 331 -31.39 3.62 -8.95
N MET A 332 -32.16 2.60 -9.35
CA MET A 332 -31.87 1.20 -8.97
C MET A 332 -30.50 0.73 -9.49
N VAL A 333 -30.14 1.04 -10.72
CA VAL A 333 -28.82 0.67 -11.29
C VAL A 333 -27.69 1.42 -10.58
N ILE A 334 -27.88 2.71 -10.28
CA ILE A 334 -26.91 3.50 -9.51
C ILE A 334 -26.74 2.90 -8.10
N LEU A 335 -27.84 2.58 -7.41
CA LEU A 335 -27.78 1.96 -6.09
C LEU A 335 -27.08 0.59 -6.14
N LEU A 336 -27.34 -0.21 -7.18
CA LEU A 336 -26.67 -1.50 -7.36
C LEU A 336 -25.15 -1.33 -7.55
N PHE A 337 -24.71 -0.30 -8.30
CA PHE A 337 -23.29 0.03 -8.47
C PHE A 337 -22.60 0.33 -7.13
N PHE A 338 -23.22 1.15 -6.27
CA PHE A 338 -22.68 1.40 -4.93
C PHE A 338 -22.76 0.16 -4.03
N ALA A 339 -23.88 -0.57 -4.07
CA ALA A 339 -24.06 -1.80 -3.29
C ALA A 339 -23.07 -2.90 -3.67
N ALA A 340 -22.57 -2.91 -4.91
CA ALA A 340 -21.56 -3.85 -5.37
C ALA A 340 -20.18 -3.63 -4.76
N GLY A 341 -19.89 -2.46 -4.18
CA GLY A 341 -18.62 -2.14 -3.54
C GLY A 341 -17.62 -1.44 -4.48
N ARG A 342 -16.77 -0.60 -3.88
CA ARG A 342 -15.86 0.31 -4.59
C ARG A 342 -14.70 -0.41 -5.27
N SER A 343 -14.14 -1.44 -4.63
CA SER A 343 -13.01 -2.21 -5.15
C SER A 343 -13.47 -3.18 -6.24
N CYS A 344 -14.68 -3.72 -6.14
CA CYS A 344 -15.27 -4.57 -7.16
C CYS A 344 -15.61 -3.79 -8.43
N MET A 345 -16.29 -2.65 -8.29
CA MET A 345 -16.75 -1.86 -9.45
C MET A 345 -15.65 -1.03 -10.10
N LEU A 346 -14.68 -0.57 -9.31
CA LEU A 346 -13.61 0.32 -9.77
C LEU A 346 -12.25 -0.15 -9.25
N PRO A 347 -11.82 -1.39 -9.59
CA PRO A 347 -10.55 -1.93 -9.11
C PRO A 347 -9.37 -1.06 -9.54
N LYS A 348 -8.34 -0.97 -8.69
CA LYS A 348 -7.09 -0.30 -9.07
C LYS A 348 -6.45 -1.05 -10.23
N ARG A 349 -5.96 -0.29 -11.21
CA ARG A 349 -5.27 -0.88 -12.36
C ARG A 349 -3.90 -1.41 -11.91
N PRO A 350 -3.46 -2.57 -12.43
CA PRO A 350 -2.10 -3.02 -12.20
C PRO A 350 -1.07 -1.99 -12.68
N GLY A 351 0.00 -1.79 -11.91
CA GLY A 351 1.02 -0.80 -12.17
C GLY A 351 1.37 0.04 -10.94
N VAL A 352 1.99 1.20 -11.17
CA VAL A 352 2.43 2.12 -10.11
C VAL A 352 1.64 3.42 -10.20
N ASP A 353 0.80 3.71 -9.21
CA ASP A 353 -0.07 4.88 -9.21
C ASP A 353 0.15 5.76 -7.98
N LEU A 354 -0.18 7.05 -8.10
CA LEU A 354 -0.16 7.95 -6.95
C LEU A 354 -1.19 7.49 -5.91
N MET A 355 -0.80 7.56 -4.64
CA MET A 355 -1.63 7.21 -3.50
C MET A 355 -1.34 8.20 -2.37
N GLN A 356 -1.82 9.43 -2.52
CA GLN A 356 -1.66 10.48 -1.50
C GLN A 356 -2.67 10.35 -0.36
N LYS A 357 -3.80 9.68 -0.61
CA LYS A 357 -4.89 9.47 0.35
C LYS A 357 -5.23 7.99 0.43
N TYR A 358 -5.81 7.60 1.56
CA TYR A 358 -6.32 6.24 1.80
C TYR A 358 -5.23 5.15 1.66
N GLY A 359 -3.95 5.56 1.70
CA GLY A 359 -2.82 4.66 1.84
C GLY A 359 -2.43 4.64 3.30
N CYS A 360 -2.79 3.56 4.01
CA CYS A 360 -2.27 3.32 5.35
C CYS A 360 -1.05 2.41 5.31
N CYS A 361 -0.28 2.60 6.38
CA CYS A 361 0.47 1.62 7.14
C CYS A 361 1.94 1.50 6.75
N LEU A 362 2.80 1.41 7.75
CA LEU A 362 4.26 1.38 7.57
C LEU A 362 4.82 -0.01 7.23
N GLN A 363 3.93 -0.99 7.05
CA GLN A 363 4.22 -2.41 6.84
C GLN A 363 5.04 -2.72 5.59
N GLY A 364 5.09 -1.80 4.62
CA GLY A 364 5.80 -2.01 3.37
C GLY A 364 6.07 -0.72 2.59
N LEU A 365 7.11 0.02 2.98
CA LEU A 365 7.54 1.24 2.30
C LEU A 365 8.96 1.08 1.75
N ALA A 366 9.15 1.33 0.45
CA ALA A 366 10.45 1.40 -0.20
C ALA A 366 10.86 2.87 -0.40
N ILE A 367 11.90 3.29 0.29
CA ILE A 367 12.28 4.69 0.48
C ILE A 367 13.64 4.94 -0.19
N PRO A 368 13.78 5.96 -1.05
CA PRO A 368 15.09 6.33 -1.61
C PRO A 368 16.08 6.68 -0.51
N GLN A 369 17.33 6.24 -0.63
CA GLN A 369 18.32 6.43 0.43
C GLN A 369 18.57 7.90 0.79
N ARG A 370 18.55 8.78 -0.21
CA ARG A 370 18.65 10.23 0.00
C ARG A 370 17.55 10.75 0.95
N GLN A 371 16.34 10.22 0.83
CA GLN A 371 15.21 10.61 1.66
C GLN A 371 15.39 10.19 3.13
N ILE A 372 15.99 9.02 3.35
CA ILE A 372 16.36 8.57 4.68
C ILE A 372 17.34 9.54 5.32
N THR A 373 18.45 9.85 4.64
CA THR A 373 19.56 10.59 5.25
C THR A 373 19.29 12.09 5.38
N GLU A 374 18.59 12.71 4.43
CA GLU A 374 18.40 14.16 4.41
C GLU A 374 17.15 14.61 5.19
N HIS A 375 16.14 13.74 5.33
CA HIS A 375 14.82 14.14 5.80
C HIS A 375 14.28 13.25 6.92
N LEU A 376 14.21 11.93 6.71
CA LEU A 376 13.51 11.05 7.65
C LEU A 376 14.30 10.76 8.92
N LEU A 377 15.62 10.52 8.86
CA LEU A 377 16.42 10.33 10.07
C LEU A 377 16.34 11.53 11.02
N PRO A 378 16.57 12.78 10.58
CA PRO A 378 16.36 13.96 11.42
C PRO A 378 14.95 14.02 12.02
N LEU A 379 13.93 13.69 11.22
CA LEU A 379 12.53 13.69 11.65
C LEU A 379 12.26 12.65 12.75
N PHE A 380 12.73 11.41 12.60
CA PHE A 380 12.54 10.34 13.58
C PHE A 380 13.38 10.52 14.85
N HIS A 381 14.48 11.27 14.80
CA HIS A 381 15.24 11.65 15.99
C HIS A 381 14.55 12.71 16.85
N ASP A 382 13.64 13.53 16.32
CA ASP A 382 12.81 14.44 17.13
C ASP A 382 11.62 13.70 17.76
N THR A 383 11.92 12.99 18.85
CA THR A 383 10.99 12.06 19.52
C THR A 383 10.05 12.77 20.51
N ARG A 384 10.01 14.10 20.53
CA ARG A 384 9.18 14.85 21.50
C ARG A 384 7.69 14.76 21.16
N ASP A 385 7.40 14.54 19.90
CA ASP A 385 6.06 14.33 19.46
C ASP A 385 5.54 12.93 19.86
N SER A 386 4.35 12.86 20.44
CA SER A 386 3.67 11.62 20.85
C SER A 386 2.20 11.55 20.39
N HIS A 387 1.75 12.49 19.53
CA HIS A 387 0.35 12.50 19.08
C HIS A 387 0.05 11.44 18.01
N ALA A 388 1.07 11.04 17.25
CA ALA A 388 0.94 10.16 16.10
C ALA A 388 2.01 9.06 16.10
N ALA A 389 1.57 7.83 15.79
CA ALA A 389 2.41 6.71 15.45
C ALA A 389 3.20 6.98 14.15
N ALA A 390 4.21 6.15 13.86
CA ALA A 390 5.16 6.40 12.78
C ALA A 390 4.51 6.54 11.39
N ASP A 391 3.39 5.85 11.16
CA ASP A 391 2.62 5.90 9.92
C ASP A 391 1.96 7.26 9.70
N THR A 392 1.20 7.72 10.68
CA THR A 392 0.48 9.00 10.65
C THR A 392 1.49 10.14 10.58
N PHE A 393 2.56 10.03 11.38
CA PHE A 393 3.65 11.00 11.39
C PHE A 393 4.33 11.15 10.02
N LEU A 394 4.51 10.05 9.29
CA LEU A 394 5.07 10.08 7.94
C LEU A 394 4.08 10.63 6.90
N GLU A 395 2.79 10.33 7.01
CA GLU A 395 1.76 10.92 6.14
C GLU A 395 1.60 12.42 6.36
N ASP A 396 1.68 12.89 7.61
CA ASP A 396 1.62 14.32 7.95
C ASP A 396 2.82 15.05 7.36
N TYR A 397 4.03 14.52 7.56
CA TYR A 397 5.24 15.03 6.92
C TYR A 397 5.06 15.14 5.40
N ALA A 398 4.51 14.11 4.77
CA ALA A 398 4.29 14.08 3.33
C ALA A 398 3.25 15.12 2.86
N ASN A 399 2.19 15.34 3.64
CA ASN A 399 1.17 16.34 3.33
C ASN A 399 1.71 17.76 3.49
N GLU A 400 2.47 18.03 4.55
CA GLU A 400 3.06 19.34 4.83
C GLU A 400 4.11 19.76 3.78
N HIS A 401 4.84 18.79 3.22
CA HIS A 401 5.94 19.03 2.28
C HIS A 401 5.56 18.80 0.80
N ASP A 402 4.29 18.48 0.51
CA ASP A 402 3.78 18.15 -0.84
C ASP A 402 4.57 16.99 -1.51
N GLU A 403 4.85 15.97 -0.71
CA GLU A 403 5.66 14.82 -1.09
C GLU A 403 4.87 13.78 -1.89
N LEU A 404 5.52 13.22 -2.92
CA LEU A 404 4.90 12.19 -3.75
C LEU A 404 4.98 10.83 -3.08
N ARG A 405 3.82 10.18 -2.98
CA ARG A 405 3.65 8.84 -2.45
C ARG A 405 3.08 7.93 -3.54
N TRP A 406 3.89 7.00 -3.99
CA TRP A 406 3.49 6.01 -5.01
C TRP A 406 3.05 4.71 -4.35
N ALA A 407 2.24 3.91 -5.04
CA ALA A 407 1.89 2.56 -4.63
C ALA A 407 1.91 1.62 -5.83
N VAL A 408 2.43 0.40 -5.65
CA VAL A 408 2.35 -0.66 -6.65
C VAL A 408 1.08 -1.49 -6.46
N THR A 409 0.41 -1.82 -7.55
CA THR A 409 -0.76 -2.70 -7.61
C THR A 409 -0.47 -3.86 -8.56
N PRO A 410 -0.71 -5.14 -8.19
CA PRO A 410 -1.19 -5.59 -6.88
C PRO A 410 -0.16 -5.41 -5.75
N SER A 411 -0.62 -5.53 -4.50
CA SER A 411 0.26 -5.50 -3.32
C SER A 411 1.26 -6.65 -3.37
N LEU A 412 2.52 -6.37 -3.03
CA LEU A 412 3.62 -7.35 -3.09
C LEU A 412 3.82 -8.11 -1.77
N ILE A 413 3.16 -7.65 -0.71
CA ILE A 413 3.13 -8.33 0.59
C ILE A 413 1.70 -8.31 1.14
N GLN A 414 1.47 -9.13 2.17
CA GLN A 414 0.20 -9.25 2.88
C GLN A 414 0.45 -9.23 4.39
N HIS A 415 -0.32 -8.43 5.13
CA HIS A 415 -0.31 -8.48 6.59
C HIS A 415 -0.98 -9.77 7.12
N VAL A 416 -0.37 -10.42 8.09
CA VAL A 416 -0.81 -11.71 8.67
C VAL A 416 -0.85 -11.72 10.20
N GLY A 417 -0.69 -10.56 10.84
CA GLY A 417 -0.68 -10.42 12.30
C GLY A 417 -2.08 -10.45 12.92
N GLY A 418 -2.35 -11.46 13.75
CA GLY A 418 -3.62 -11.60 14.49
C GLY A 418 -3.66 -10.90 15.86
N LYS A 419 -2.47 -10.62 16.43
CA LYS A 419 -2.29 -9.95 17.72
C LYS A 419 -1.56 -8.62 17.50
N SER A 420 -2.19 -7.50 17.82
CA SER A 420 -1.54 -6.18 17.70
C SER A 420 -0.36 -6.05 18.67
N SER A 421 0.71 -5.39 18.22
CA SER A 421 1.86 -4.98 19.05
C SER A 421 1.50 -3.96 20.14
N HIS A 422 0.31 -3.36 20.10
CA HIS A 422 -0.12 -2.29 21.00
C HIS A 422 -0.53 -2.77 22.41
N GLY A 423 -0.54 -4.07 22.70
CA GLY A 423 -0.93 -4.61 24.02
C GLY A 423 -2.38 -4.33 24.46
N VAL A 424 -3.15 -3.55 23.69
CA VAL A 424 -4.57 -3.25 23.91
C VAL A 424 -5.37 -3.99 22.85
N GLY A 425 -5.81 -5.20 23.19
CA GLY A 425 -6.72 -5.97 22.33
C GLY A 425 -6.66 -7.47 22.48
N ASP A 426 -6.80 -8.01 23.70
CA ASP A 426 -7.41 -9.34 23.82
C ASP A 426 -8.87 -9.20 23.39
N GLN A 427 -9.17 -9.62 22.16
CA GLN A 427 -10.47 -9.39 21.55
C GLN A 427 -11.50 -10.41 22.06
N VAL A 428 -12.51 -9.89 22.74
CA VAL A 428 -13.75 -10.58 23.08
C VAL A 428 -14.59 -10.74 21.80
N TYR A 429 -14.97 -12.00 21.52
CA TYR A 429 -16.06 -12.47 20.65
C TYR A 429 -16.82 -11.42 19.79
N GLY A 430 -16.72 -11.55 18.46
CA GLY A 430 -17.89 -11.38 17.59
C GLY A 430 -17.89 -10.32 16.48
N ARG A 431 -16.88 -9.45 16.31
CA ARG A 431 -16.83 -8.47 15.20
C ARG A 431 -15.39 -8.13 14.81
N ILE A 432 -15.04 -8.35 13.54
CA ILE A 432 -13.73 -8.04 12.90
C ILE A 432 -12.56 -8.70 13.64
N THR A 433 -12.27 -9.96 13.33
CA THR A 433 -11.15 -10.72 13.95
C THR A 433 -9.79 -10.20 13.46
N GLY A 434 -8.81 -10.19 14.37
CA GLY A 434 -7.42 -9.77 14.09
C GLY A 434 -6.73 -10.49 12.92
N ASP A 435 -7.22 -11.66 12.50
CA ASP A 435 -6.67 -12.43 11.38
C ASP A 435 -7.19 -12.02 9.98
N MET A 436 -7.94 -10.91 9.86
CA MET A 436 -8.45 -10.50 8.55
C MET A 436 -7.33 -9.93 7.65
N PRO A 437 -7.17 -10.45 6.43
CA PRO A 437 -6.19 -9.92 5.50
C PRO A 437 -6.58 -8.50 5.09
N PHE A 438 -5.60 -7.62 5.02
CA PHE A 438 -5.79 -6.25 4.55
C PHE A 438 -5.92 -6.17 3.02
N ASN A 439 -5.51 -7.22 2.27
CA ASN A 439 -5.67 -7.29 0.83
C ASN A 439 -6.25 -8.64 0.38
N TYR A 440 -7.56 -8.66 0.14
CA TYR A 440 -8.27 -9.88 -0.27
C TYR A 440 -7.90 -10.39 -1.68
N ASP A 441 -7.36 -9.51 -2.53
CA ASP A 441 -6.89 -9.90 -3.87
C ASP A 441 -5.52 -10.61 -3.81
N PHE A 442 -4.76 -10.47 -2.73
CA PHE A 442 -3.51 -11.21 -2.52
C PHE A 442 -3.74 -12.73 -2.53
N GLU A 443 -4.93 -13.18 -2.11
CA GLU A 443 -5.31 -14.60 -2.10
C GLU A 443 -5.74 -15.13 -3.49
N ARG A 444 -5.72 -14.29 -4.53
CA ARG A 444 -5.98 -14.69 -5.93
C ARG A 444 -4.72 -15.10 -6.68
N ASN A 445 -3.55 -14.91 -6.08
CA ASN A 445 -2.28 -15.26 -6.68
C ASN A 445 -2.15 -16.77 -6.90
N ASP A 446 -1.68 -17.15 -8.08
CA ASP A 446 -1.32 -18.53 -8.41
C ASP A 446 0.17 -18.76 -8.16
N PRO A 447 0.56 -19.63 -7.20
CA PRO A 447 1.95 -19.91 -6.90
C PRO A 447 2.78 -20.39 -8.11
N ALA A 448 2.20 -21.25 -8.95
CA ALA A 448 2.93 -21.82 -10.09
C ALA A 448 3.17 -20.76 -11.17
N GLN A 449 2.18 -19.90 -11.41
CA GLN A 449 2.34 -18.78 -12.35
C GLN A 449 3.40 -17.80 -11.87
N LEU A 450 3.40 -17.43 -10.59
CA LEU A 450 4.38 -16.51 -10.03
C LEU A 450 5.80 -17.06 -10.05
N ALA A 451 5.98 -18.34 -9.71
CA ALA A 451 7.28 -19.00 -9.78
C ALA A 451 7.82 -19.03 -11.22
N LEU A 452 6.97 -19.33 -12.20
CA LEU A 452 7.37 -19.31 -13.63
C LEU A 452 7.76 -17.92 -14.10
N GLU A 453 7.02 -16.88 -13.69
CA GLU A 453 7.36 -15.49 -14.01
C GLU A 453 8.71 -15.09 -13.41
N HIS A 454 8.95 -15.44 -12.14
CA HIS A 454 10.21 -15.13 -11.48
C HIS A 454 11.39 -15.84 -12.14
N LEU A 455 11.26 -17.12 -12.50
CA LEU A 455 12.29 -17.87 -13.22
C LEU A 455 12.62 -17.23 -14.59
N ALA A 456 11.59 -16.78 -15.33
CA ALA A 456 11.80 -16.09 -16.60
C ALA A 456 12.59 -14.78 -16.43
N TYR A 457 12.30 -14.03 -15.36
CA TYR A 457 13.07 -12.82 -15.01
C TYR A 457 14.54 -13.14 -14.69
N ILE A 458 14.79 -14.20 -13.91
CA ILE A 458 16.17 -14.61 -13.57
C ILE A 458 16.95 -14.98 -14.83
N ASP A 459 16.36 -15.75 -15.74
CA ASP A 459 17.01 -16.15 -16.99
C ASP A 459 17.37 -14.93 -17.86
N GLU A 460 16.47 -13.95 -17.96
CA GLU A 460 16.74 -12.68 -18.64
C GLU A 460 17.89 -11.91 -17.98
N LEU A 461 17.87 -11.82 -16.64
CA LEU A 461 18.90 -11.14 -15.86
C LEU A 461 20.27 -11.80 -16.07
N GLN A 462 20.35 -13.13 -16.03
CA GLN A 462 21.57 -13.89 -16.30
C GLN A 462 22.08 -13.69 -17.74
N ARG A 463 21.20 -13.69 -18.74
CA ARG A 463 21.56 -13.39 -20.14
C ARG A 463 22.16 -11.99 -20.29
N HIS A 464 21.61 -10.99 -19.61
CA HIS A 464 22.17 -9.64 -19.60
C HIS A 464 23.56 -9.58 -18.97
N PHE A 465 23.79 -10.28 -17.85
CA PHE A 465 25.12 -10.35 -17.23
C PHE A 465 26.15 -11.02 -18.16
N VAL A 466 25.80 -12.15 -18.77
CA VAL A 466 26.68 -12.85 -19.73
C VAL A 466 27.04 -11.93 -20.91
N ASN A 467 26.06 -11.27 -21.51
CA ASN A 467 26.28 -10.36 -22.64
C ASN A 467 27.11 -9.12 -22.25
N ALA A 468 26.93 -8.57 -21.05
CA ALA A 468 27.71 -7.43 -20.56
C ALA A 468 29.15 -7.81 -20.19
N SER A 469 29.38 -9.06 -19.80
CA SER A 469 30.71 -9.61 -19.46
C SER A 469 31.50 -10.16 -20.65
N SER A 470 30.89 -10.23 -21.83
CA SER A 470 31.58 -10.63 -23.07
C SER A 470 32.46 -9.48 -23.56
N PRO A 471 33.80 -9.62 -23.56
CA PRO A 471 34.68 -8.59 -24.10
C PRO A 471 34.44 -8.50 -25.60
N PHE A 472 34.18 -7.28 -26.09
CA PHE A 472 34.10 -6.89 -27.50
C PHE A 472 34.80 -7.86 -28.47
N THR A 473 34.03 -8.68 -29.18
CA THR A 473 34.33 -9.00 -30.58
C THR A 473 33.71 -7.91 -31.44
N LYS A 474 34.43 -6.81 -31.63
CA LYS A 474 34.36 -5.98 -32.83
C LYS A 474 35.61 -5.11 -32.92
#